data_AF-A0A838T9A2-F1
#
_entry.id   AF-A0A838T9A2-F1
#
_cell.length_a   1.000
_cell.length_b   1.000
_cell.length_c   1.000
_cell.angle_alpha   90.00
_cell.angle_beta   90.00
_cell.angle_gamma   90.00
#
_symmetry.space_group_name_H-M   'P 1'
#
loop_
_entity.id
_entity.type
_entity.pdbx_description
1 polymer ?
#
loop_
_entity_poly.entity_id
_entity_poly.type
_entity_poly.pdbx_seq_one_letter_code
_entity_poly.pdbx_strand_id
1 'polypeptide(L)'
;MRLIKNFSIFLTWLLIIFYLSFAPLRNWPQEDIFQKLYIDKLVHITMYSLLSFFLLIGFFRQQKNQPLRYRKVAGCIIFCIIVGVSIEFLQPVLTMYRKFEFMDMVANALGSIAGLYLFKSVLNKKWIGLGVKPADH
;
A
#
# COMPACT_ATOMS: atom_id res chain seq x y z
N MET A 1 23.64 -6.07 -3.07
CA MET A 1 22.60 -7.00 -3.55
C MET A 1 21.57 -7.49 -2.52
N ARG A 2 21.87 -7.65 -1.21
CA ARG A 2 20.89 -8.17 -0.23
C ARG A 2 19.66 -7.27 0.02
N LEU A 3 19.82 -5.94 -0.03
CA LEU A 3 18.74 -4.97 0.19
C LEU A 3 17.65 -5.08 -0.88
N ILE A 4 18.02 -4.96 -2.16
CA ILE A 4 17.08 -5.03 -3.29
C ILE A 4 16.31 -6.36 -3.30
N LYS A 5 16.96 -7.47 -2.94
CA LYS A 5 16.32 -8.79 -2.90
C LYS A 5 15.13 -8.82 -1.92
N ASN A 6 15.26 -8.19 -0.75
CA ASN A 6 14.20 -8.18 0.26
C ASN A 6 12.99 -7.32 -0.15
N PHE A 7 13.21 -6.27 -0.95
CA PHE A 7 12.16 -5.34 -1.40
C PHE A 7 11.72 -5.57 -2.84
N SER A 8 12.22 -6.62 -3.51
CA SER A 8 11.90 -6.92 -4.91
C SER A 8 10.40 -7.01 -5.18
N ILE A 9 9.67 -7.77 -4.36
CA ILE A 9 8.20 -7.92 -4.47
C ILE A 9 7.49 -6.58 -4.30
N PHE A 10 7.91 -5.78 -3.32
CA PHE A 10 7.38 -4.43 -3.10
C PHE A 10 7.62 -3.52 -4.32
N LEU A 11 8.84 -3.52 -4.88
CA LEU A 11 9.18 -2.71 -6.04
C LEU A 11 8.38 -3.13 -7.28
N THR A 12 8.25 -4.44 -7.53
CA THR A 12 7.42 -4.96 -8.61
C THR A 12 5.97 -4.54 -8.43
N TRP A 13 5.42 -4.64 -7.22
CA TRP A 13 4.05 -4.23 -6.96
C TRP A 13 3.85 -2.72 -7.09
N LEU A 14 4.80 -1.91 -6.65
CA LEU A 14 4.76 -0.46 -6.82
C LEU A 14 4.73 -0.07 -8.31
N LEU A 15 5.51 -0.74 -9.16
CA LEU A 15 5.48 -0.53 -10.60
C LEU A 15 4.14 -0.94 -11.23
N ILE A 16 3.54 -2.04 -10.75
CA ILE A 16 2.20 -2.45 -11.17
C ILE A 16 1.17 -1.39 -10.79
N ILE A 17 1.21 -0.88 -9.55
CA ILE A 17 0.32 0.20 -9.10
C ILE A 17 0.48 1.41 -9.98
N PHE A 18 1.72 1.86 -10.21
CA PHE A 18 2.00 2.99 -11.06
C PHE A 18 1.39 2.79 -12.45
N TYR A 19 1.66 1.66 -13.12
CA TYR A 19 1.08 1.36 -14.42
C TYR A 19 -0.46 1.37 -14.41
N LEU A 20 -1.10 0.69 -13.45
CA LEU A 20 -2.56 0.59 -13.35
C LEU A 20 -3.23 1.93 -13.05
N SER A 21 -2.61 2.76 -12.21
CA SER A 21 -3.14 4.08 -11.85
C SER A 21 -3.15 5.06 -13.02
N PHE A 22 -2.23 4.92 -13.98
CA PHE A 22 -2.19 5.75 -15.19
C PHE A 22 -2.82 5.08 -16.40
N ALA A 23 -3.09 3.77 -16.38
CA ALA A 23 -3.70 3.08 -17.49
C ALA A 23 -5.13 3.60 -17.79
N PRO A 24 -5.54 3.69 -19.07
CA PRO A 24 -6.90 4.04 -19.42
C PRO A 24 -7.86 2.91 -19.02
N LEU A 25 -8.99 3.29 -18.43
CA LEU A 25 -10.10 2.37 -18.16
C LEU A 25 -10.80 2.05 -19.49
N ARG A 26 -10.25 1.13 -20.29
CA ARG A 26 -10.81 0.77 -21.60
C ARG A 26 -11.76 -0.42 -21.44
N ASN A 27 -13.00 -0.26 -21.92
CA ASN A 27 -13.98 -1.33 -22.13
C ASN A 27 -14.39 -2.10 -20.86
N TRP A 28 -14.79 -1.41 -19.79
CA TRP A 28 -15.63 -2.09 -18.78
C TRP A 28 -17.02 -2.34 -19.39
N PRO A 29 -17.58 -3.57 -19.24
CA PRO A 29 -18.96 -3.83 -19.63
C PRO A 29 -19.87 -2.82 -18.93
N GLN A 30 -21.03 -2.52 -19.54
CA GLN A 30 -21.99 -1.53 -19.05
C GLN A 30 -22.59 -1.95 -17.71
N GLU A 31 -21.81 -1.84 -16.64
CA GLU A 31 -22.25 -2.04 -15.27
C GLU A 31 -22.80 -0.74 -14.70
N ASP A 32 -23.65 -0.87 -13.68
CA ASP A 32 -24.22 0.26 -12.94
C ASP A 32 -23.09 1.20 -12.47
N ILE A 33 -23.30 2.51 -12.61
CA ILE A 33 -22.35 3.55 -12.17
C ILE A 33 -21.98 3.34 -10.69
N PHE A 34 -22.95 2.92 -9.86
CA PHE A 34 -22.69 2.61 -8.46
C PHE A 34 -21.72 1.45 -8.31
N GLN A 35 -21.96 0.33 -9.00
CA GLN A 35 -21.07 -0.84 -8.96
C GLN A 35 -19.66 -0.48 -9.41
N LYS A 36 -19.54 0.31 -10.47
CA LYS A 36 -18.25 0.81 -10.95
C LYS A 36 -17.49 1.58 -9.87
N LEU A 37 -18.15 2.51 -9.17
CA LEU A 37 -17.52 3.28 -8.09
C LEU A 37 -17.07 2.37 -6.93
N TYR A 38 -17.91 1.42 -6.51
CA TYR A 38 -17.56 0.50 -5.42
C TYR A 38 -16.37 -0.39 -5.76
N ILE A 39 -16.35 -0.97 -6.97
CA ILE A 39 -15.26 -1.84 -7.42
C ILE A 39 -13.96 -1.05 -7.52
N ASP A 40 -14.01 0.17 -8.06
CA ASP A 40 -12.85 1.05 -8.16
C ASP A 40 -12.22 1.31 -6.77
N LYS A 41 -13.03 1.71 -5.77
CA LYS A 41 -12.49 1.91 -4.40
C LYS A 41 -11.99 0.62 -3.75
N LEU A 42 -12.61 -0.52 -4.04
CA LEU A 42 -12.13 -1.81 -3.55
C LEU A 42 -10.76 -2.18 -4.16
N VAL A 43 -10.56 -1.88 -5.45
CA VAL A 43 -9.28 -2.05 -6.13
C VAL A 43 -8.21 -1.17 -5.48
N HIS A 44 -8.51 0.09 -5.21
CA HIS A 44 -7.60 1.00 -4.50
C HIS A 44 -7.23 0.47 -3.09
N ILE A 45 -8.22 0.06 -2.29
CA ILE A 45 -7.98 -0.55 -0.97
C ILE A 45 -7.06 -1.78 -1.10
N THR A 46 -7.33 -2.65 -2.07
CA THR A 46 -6.57 -3.88 -2.29
C THR A 46 -5.13 -3.58 -2.72
N MET A 47 -4.94 -2.67 -3.69
CA MET A 47 -3.63 -2.28 -4.20
C MET A 47 -2.73 -1.75 -3.08
N TYR A 48 -3.24 -0.83 -2.27
CA TYR A 48 -2.46 -0.20 -1.20
C TYR A 48 -2.29 -1.09 0.04
N SER A 49 -3.23 -2.02 0.27
CA SER A 49 -3.07 -3.09 1.27
C SER A 49 -1.91 -4.00 0.92
N LEU A 50 -1.83 -4.46 -0.33
CA LEU A 50 -0.70 -5.28 -0.78
C LEU A 50 0.61 -4.49 -0.82
N LEU A 51 0.57 -3.21 -1.19
CA LEU A 51 1.76 -2.35 -1.17
C LEU A 51 2.38 -2.25 0.23
N SER A 52 1.58 -1.89 1.24
CA SER A 52 2.08 -1.74 2.60
C SER A 52 2.46 -3.10 3.21
N PHE A 53 1.70 -4.16 2.92
CA PHE A 53 2.03 -5.52 3.31
C PHE A 53 3.41 -5.95 2.78
N PHE A 54 3.66 -5.80 1.48
CA PHE A 54 4.95 -6.17 0.88
C PHE A 54 6.11 -5.32 1.40
N LEU A 55 5.87 -4.02 1.66
CA LEU A 55 6.89 -3.16 2.26
C LEU A 55 7.26 -3.63 3.68
N LEU A 56 6.25 -3.95 4.50
CA LEU A 56 6.45 -4.48 5.85
C LEU A 56 7.19 -5.84 5.82
N ILE A 57 6.83 -6.74 4.90
CA ILE A 57 7.55 -8.01 4.69
C ILE A 57 9.01 -7.76 4.30
N GLY A 58 9.28 -6.79 3.43
CA GLY A 58 10.65 -6.43 3.04
C GLY A 58 11.50 -6.01 4.24
N PHE A 59 10.97 -5.14 5.10
CA PHE A 59 11.64 -4.73 6.34
C PHE A 59 11.78 -5.88 7.34
N PHE A 60 10.76 -6.72 7.49
CA PHE A 60 10.81 -7.87 8.39
C PHE A 60 11.94 -8.84 8.00
N ARG A 61 12.05 -9.16 6.71
CA ARG A 61 13.14 -9.99 6.17
C ARG A 61 14.50 -9.31 6.32
N GLN A 62 14.57 -7.99 6.15
CA GLN A 62 15.79 -7.21 6.38
C GLN A 62 16.26 -7.29 7.84
N GLN A 63 15.33 -7.34 8.80
CA GLN A 63 15.63 -7.53 10.22
C GLN A 63 15.82 -9.00 10.61
N LYS A 64 16.08 -9.90 9.66
CA LYS A 64 16.24 -11.36 9.91
C LYS A 64 15.03 -11.95 10.65
N ASN A 65 13.83 -11.54 10.25
CA ASN A 65 12.56 -11.97 10.85
C ASN A 65 12.40 -11.55 12.32
N GLN A 66 13.10 -10.50 12.77
CA GLN A 66 12.88 -9.93 14.10
C GLN A 66 11.71 -8.95 14.11
N PRO A 67 11.10 -8.69 15.29
CA PRO A 67 9.97 -7.80 15.38
C PRO A 67 10.25 -6.38 14.89
N LEU A 68 9.32 -5.82 14.09
CA LEU A 68 9.41 -4.43 13.66
C LEU A 68 9.05 -3.48 14.81
N ARG A 69 9.85 -2.42 14.99
CA ARG A 69 9.55 -1.32 15.93
C ARG A 69 8.36 -0.51 15.43
N TYR A 70 7.54 0.01 16.35
CA TYR A 70 6.37 0.85 16.03
C TYR A 70 6.69 1.98 15.04
N ARG A 71 7.79 2.72 15.27
CA ARG A 71 8.21 3.83 14.39
C ARG A 71 8.46 3.38 12.95
N LYS A 72 8.99 2.17 12.74
CA LYS A 72 9.21 1.62 11.39
C LYS A 72 7.90 1.25 10.73
N VAL A 73 6.99 0.62 11.46
CA VAL A 73 5.65 0.29 10.97
C VAL A 73 4.90 1.56 10.57
N ALA A 74 4.85 2.55 11.46
CA ALA A 74 4.23 3.84 11.18
C ALA A 74 4.86 4.52 9.95
N GLY A 75 6.19 4.53 9.83
CA GLY A 75 6.89 5.05 8.66
C GLY A 75 6.51 4.35 7.35
N CYS A 76 6.30 3.02 7.36
CA CYS A 76 5.85 2.30 6.17
C CYS A 76 4.44 2.72 5.75
N ILE A 77 3.52 2.86 6.71
CA ILE A 77 2.13 3.25 6.43
C ILE A 77 2.07 4.68 5.90
N ILE A 78 2.78 5.62 6.55
CA ILE A 78 2.88 7.01 6.09
C ILE A 78 3.47 7.07 4.68
N PHE A 79 4.53 6.30 4.41
CA PHE A 79 5.13 6.23 3.08
C PHE A 79 4.14 5.75 2.02
N CYS A 80 3.39 4.66 2.27
CA CYS A 80 2.38 4.17 1.32
C CYS A 80 1.24 5.19 1.09
N ILE A 81 0.81 5.90 2.13
CA ILE A 81 -0.17 6.99 2.00
C ILE A 81 0.38 8.11 1.12
N ILE A 82 1.63 8.56 1.36
CA ILE A 82 2.27 9.60 0.56
C ILE A 82 2.36 9.17 -0.90
N VAL A 83 2.76 7.93 -1.19
CA VAL A 83 2.77 7.39 -2.56
C VAL A 83 1.40 7.50 -3.21
N GLY A 84 0.33 7.14 -2.49
CA GLY A 84 -1.03 7.22 -3.03
C GLY A 84 -1.52 8.63 -3.27
N VAL A 85 -1.24 9.54 -2.35
CA VAL A 85 -1.52 10.96 -2.52
C VAL A 85 -0.75 11.52 -3.73
N SER A 86 0.54 11.19 -3.87
CA SER A 86 1.34 11.64 -5.00
C SER A 86 0.81 11.13 -6.34
N ILE A 87 0.43 9.85 -6.43
CA ILE A 87 -0.14 9.28 -7.66
C ILE A 87 -1.45 9.98 -8.03
N GLU A 88 -2.31 10.26 -7.04
CA GLU A 88 -3.58 10.97 -7.27
C GLU A 88 -3.38 12.38 -7.84
N PHE A 89 -2.42 13.13 -7.31
CA PHE A 89 -2.07 14.44 -7.85
C PHE A 89 -1.40 14.36 -9.23
N LEU A 90 -0.64 13.29 -9.50
CA LEU A 90 0.04 13.10 -10.79
C LEU A 90 -0.90 12.64 -11.90
N GLN A 91 -1.99 11.94 -11.59
CA GLN A 91 -2.96 11.44 -12.57
C GLN A 91 -3.47 12.50 -13.58
N PRO A 92 -4.01 13.65 -13.13
CA PRO A 92 -4.46 14.70 -14.06
C PRO A 92 -3.29 15.48 -14.70
N VAL A 93 -2.08 15.40 -14.14
CA VAL A 93 -0.88 16.06 -14.70
C VAL A 93 -0.30 15.23 -15.85
N LEU A 94 -0.32 13.90 -15.73
CA LEU A 94 0.30 12.98 -16.68
C LEU A 94 -0.68 12.38 -17.70
N THR A 95 -1.99 12.52 -17.48
CA THR A 95 -3.01 11.96 -18.38
C THR A 95 -4.20 12.91 -18.59
N MET A 96 -4.86 12.79 -19.74
CA MET A 96 -6.04 13.59 -20.08
C MET A 96 -7.37 12.96 -19.65
N TYR A 97 -7.35 11.71 -19.18
CA TYR A 97 -8.54 10.90 -18.89
C TYR A 97 -8.68 10.46 -17.44
N ARG A 98 -7.63 10.61 -16.60
CA ARG A 98 -7.75 10.48 -15.15
C ARG A 98 -8.00 11.85 -14.53
N LYS A 99 -8.76 11.86 -13.45
CA LYS A 99 -9.08 13.06 -12.67
C LYS A 99 -8.68 12.80 -11.24
N PHE A 100 -8.32 13.88 -10.54
CA PHE A 100 -8.14 13.85 -9.10
C PHE A 100 -9.45 13.45 -8.41
N GLU A 101 -9.37 12.47 -7.52
CA GLU A 101 -10.47 11.99 -6.70
C GLU A 101 -10.05 11.83 -5.23
N PHE A 102 -10.64 12.65 -4.36
CA PHE A 102 -10.35 12.60 -2.93
C PHE A 102 -10.70 11.24 -2.29
N MET A 103 -11.74 10.56 -2.77
CA MET A 103 -12.14 9.26 -2.23
C MET A 103 -11.12 8.16 -2.56
N ASP A 104 -10.33 8.31 -3.63
CA ASP A 104 -9.21 7.41 -3.90
C ASP A 104 -8.07 7.60 -2.90
N MET A 105 -7.79 8.83 -2.49
CA MET A 105 -6.81 9.07 -1.41
C MET A 105 -7.26 8.38 -0.11
N VAL A 106 -8.55 8.45 0.22
CA VAL A 106 -9.12 7.77 1.39
C VAL A 106 -9.02 6.25 1.23
N ALA A 107 -9.40 5.71 0.08
CA ALA A 107 -9.29 4.28 -0.22
C ALA A 107 -7.84 3.77 -0.14
N ASN A 108 -6.89 4.53 -0.67
CA ASN A 108 -5.45 4.25 -0.60
C ASN A 108 -4.94 4.23 0.85
N ALA A 109 -5.40 5.18 1.68
CA ALA A 109 -5.03 5.23 3.09
C ALA A 109 -5.62 4.07 3.90
N LEU A 110 -6.91 3.77 3.69
CA LEU A 110 -7.57 2.61 4.30
C LEU A 110 -6.91 1.29 3.87
N GLY A 111 -6.59 1.16 2.58
CA GLY A 111 -5.81 0.05 2.04
C GLY A 111 -4.47 -0.09 2.75
N SER A 112 -3.70 1.01 2.85
CA SER A 112 -2.40 1.00 3.54
C SER A 112 -2.51 0.49 4.98
N ILE A 113 -3.54 0.90 5.71
CA ILE A 113 -3.83 0.41 7.07
C ILE A 113 -4.28 -1.06 7.07
N ALA A 114 -5.13 -1.48 6.13
CA ALA A 114 -5.54 -2.87 5.98
C ALA A 114 -4.35 -3.80 5.75
N GLY A 115 -3.34 -3.37 4.99
CA GLY A 115 -2.11 -4.14 4.77
C GLY A 115 -1.28 -4.36 6.04
N LEU A 116 -1.34 -3.43 7.01
CA LEU A 116 -0.79 -3.68 8.35
C LEU A 116 -1.54 -4.82 9.04
N TYR A 117 -2.87 -4.81 9.03
CA TYR A 117 -3.66 -5.89 9.64
C TYR A 117 -3.39 -7.24 8.96
N LEU A 118 -3.29 -7.26 7.63
CA LEU A 118 -2.88 -8.43 6.86
C LEU A 118 -1.48 -8.90 7.27
N PHE A 119 -0.53 -7.99 7.46
CA PHE A 119 0.79 -8.33 7.96
C PHE A 119 0.72 -9.00 9.34
N LYS A 120 -0.12 -8.48 10.26
CA LYS A 120 -0.30 -9.09 11.60
C LYS A 120 -1.00 -10.44 11.57
N SER A 121 -1.90 -10.68 10.62
CA SER A 121 -2.61 -11.95 10.52
C SER A 121 -1.72 -13.03 9.93
N VAL A 122 -0.86 -12.69 8.96
CA VAL A 122 0.12 -13.62 8.36
C VAL A 122 1.30 -13.86 9.28
N LEU A 123 1.81 -12.83 9.96
CA LEU A 123 2.95 -12.93 10.88
C LEU A 123 2.47 -12.69 12.31
N ASN A 124 2.42 -13.76 13.10
CA ASN A 124 1.93 -13.84 14.47
C ASN A 124 2.23 -12.58 15.33
N LYS A 125 1.29 -12.14 16.18
CA LYS A 125 1.33 -10.87 16.94
C LYS A 125 2.63 -10.61 17.72
N LYS A 126 3.36 -11.65 18.12
CA LYS A 126 4.68 -11.57 18.80
C LYS A 126 5.77 -10.88 17.95
N TRP A 127 5.60 -10.85 16.62
CA TRP A 127 6.57 -10.29 15.67
C TRP A 127 6.37 -8.80 15.39
N ILE A 128 5.48 -8.14 16.12
CA ILE A 128 5.32 -6.70 16.04
C ILE A 128 5.61 -6.22 17.45
N GLY A 129 6.66 -5.42 17.64
CA GLY A 129 7.10 -4.93 18.95
C GLY A 129 6.12 -3.96 19.60
N LEU A 130 4.82 -4.05 19.30
CA LEU A 130 3.73 -3.27 19.87
C LEU A 130 3.40 -3.67 21.33
N GLY A 131 4.06 -4.70 21.87
CA GLY A 131 3.89 -5.15 23.26
C GLY A 131 5.17 -5.13 24.10
N VAL A 132 6.32 -4.73 23.53
CA VAL A 132 7.57 -4.61 24.29
C VAL A 132 7.85 -3.13 24.43
N LYS A 133 7.61 -2.57 25.63
CA LYS A 133 8.10 -1.24 25.98
C LYS A 133 9.59 -1.17 25.60
N PRO A 134 10.07 -0.08 24.99
CA PRO A 134 11.51 0.08 24.79
C PRO A 134 12.17 -0.14 26.16
N ALA A 135 13.20 -1.00 26.22
CA ALA A 135 14.07 -0.98 27.39
C ALA A 135 14.67 0.42 27.42
N ASP A 136 14.40 1.13 28.50
CA ASP A 136 14.90 2.47 28.75
C ASP A 136 16.44 2.39 28.73
N HIS A 137 17.06 3.16 27.83
CA HIS A 137 18.51 3.38 27.78
C HIS A 137 18.78 4.81 28.22
#